data_AF-A0A7J6NED1-F1
#
_entry.id   AF-A0A7J6NED1-F1
#
_cell.length_a   1.000
_cell.length_b   1.000
_cell.length_c   1.000
_cell.angle_alpha   90.00
_cell.angle_beta   90.00
_cell.angle_gamma   90.00
#
_symmetry.space_group_name_H-M   'P 1'
#
loop_
_entity.id
_entity.type
_entity.pdbx_description
1 polymer ?
#
loop_
_entity_poly.entity_id
_entity_poly.type
_entity_poly.pdbx_seq_one_letter_code
_entity_poly.pdbx_strand_id
1 'polypeptide(L)'
;MGTQFIPTAYALLLDATEATYRMALRELRSAAIRVTGQCNIRAVMTDFETPLRRAITSVFGIEGAELRGCLFYAHRAWLRRLVELGLGAAYREQVQRGQQHSMLNTWLHRVFGLSCLRPEEVPPTWDSLVAIVTNDARVADFRAYMERTWVRMGK
;
A
#
# COMPACT_ATOMS: atom_id res chain seq x y z
N MET A 1 -27.63 5.27 -6.91
CA MET A 1 -26.87 6.40 -6.32
C MET A 1 -25.39 6.08 -6.46
N GLY A 2 -24.62 6.92 -7.15
CA GLY A 2 -23.18 6.71 -7.30
C GLY A 2 -22.43 6.97 -6.00
N THR A 3 -21.30 6.29 -5.80
CA THR A 3 -20.42 6.52 -4.65
C THR A 3 -19.79 7.91 -4.77
N GLN A 4 -20.15 8.83 -3.88
CA GLN A 4 -19.56 10.16 -3.83
C GLN A 4 -18.44 10.20 -2.78
N PHE A 5 -17.27 10.68 -3.18
CA PHE A 5 -16.19 10.99 -2.24
C PHE A 5 -16.37 12.42 -1.74
N ILE A 6 -16.61 12.57 -0.44
CA ILE A 6 -16.83 13.87 0.20
C ILE A 6 -15.75 14.07 1.25
N PRO A 7 -14.87 15.08 1.13
CA PRO A 7 -13.97 15.46 2.20
C PRO A 7 -14.78 15.90 3.42
N THR A 8 -14.63 15.19 4.55
CA THR A 8 -15.42 15.44 5.77
C THR A 8 -14.66 16.22 6.83
N ALA A 9 -13.34 16.11 6.87
CA ALA A 9 -12.49 16.77 7.85
C ALA A 9 -11.07 16.96 7.31
N TYR A 10 -10.44 18.03 7.78
CA TYR A 10 -9.02 18.30 7.59
C TYR A 10 -8.39 18.47 8.98
N ALA A 11 -7.27 17.78 9.22
CA ALA A 11 -6.52 17.89 10.46
C ALA A 11 -5.07 18.22 10.14
N LEU A 12 -4.55 19.28 10.76
CA LEU A 12 -3.13 19.59 10.76
C LEU A 12 -2.51 19.00 12.01
N LEU A 13 -1.58 18.08 11.83
CA LEU A 13 -0.93 17.35 12.93
C LEU A 13 0.47 17.88 13.15
N LEU A 14 0.90 17.93 14.41
CA LEU A 14 2.24 18.37 14.79
C LEU A 14 3.31 17.35 14.43
N ASP A 15 2.96 16.06 14.49
CA ASP A 15 3.83 14.95 14.17
C ASP A 15 3.02 13.72 13.70
N ALA A 16 3.76 12.70 13.26
CA ALA A 16 3.24 11.43 12.76
C ALA A 16 3.29 10.34 13.85
N THR A 17 2.94 10.68 15.11
CA THR A 17 2.92 9.71 16.21
C THR A 17 1.53 9.11 16.43
N GLU A 18 1.51 7.90 17.01
CA GLU A 18 0.26 7.21 17.33
C GLU A 18 -0.61 8.03 18.29
N ALA A 19 0.01 8.74 19.25
CA ALA A 19 -0.67 9.60 20.20
C ALA A 19 -1.37 10.77 19.48
N THR A 20 -0.68 11.47 18.58
CA THR A 20 -1.25 12.57 17.80
C THR A 20 -2.40 12.12 16.91
N TYR A 21 -2.26 10.97 16.24
CA TYR A 21 -3.37 10.40 15.46
C TYR A 21 -4.56 10.02 16.34
N ARG A 22 -4.34 9.39 17.50
CA ARG A 22 -5.43 9.04 18.43
C ARG A 22 -6.23 10.27 18.86
N MET A 23 -5.54 11.37 19.14
CA MET A 23 -6.20 12.64 19.48
C MET A 23 -7.09 13.12 18.34
N ALA A 24 -6.53 13.27 17.13
CA ALA A 24 -7.27 13.75 15.97
C ALA A 24 -8.48 12.85 15.62
N LEU A 25 -8.31 11.54 15.67
CA LEU A 25 -9.38 10.58 15.37
C LEU A 25 -10.48 10.58 16.44
N ARG A 26 -10.14 10.81 17.72
CA ARG A 26 -11.14 10.97 18.80
C ARG A 26 -11.97 12.23 18.62
N GLU A 27 -11.35 13.33 18.21
CA GLU A 27 -12.06 14.56 17.86
C GLU A 27 -13.01 14.34 16.69
N LEU A 28 -12.55 13.66 15.63
CA LEU A 28 -13.38 13.30 14.48
C LEU A 28 -14.57 12.42 14.90
N ARG A 29 -14.34 11.40 15.72
CA ARG A 29 -15.39 10.52 16.25
C ARG A 29 -16.42 11.31 17.05
N SER A 30 -15.95 12.18 17.93
CA SER A 30 -16.80 13.02 18.79
C SER A 30 -17.63 13.98 17.95
N ALA A 31 -17.03 14.61 16.94
CA ALA A 31 -17.73 15.47 15.99
C ALA A 31 -18.82 14.71 15.22
N ALA A 32 -18.53 13.51 14.73
CA ALA A 32 -19.51 12.67 14.03
C ALA A 32 -20.70 12.29 14.93
N ILE A 33 -20.45 11.91 16.19
CA ILE A 33 -21.49 11.60 17.17
C ILE A 33 -22.35 12.85 17.47
N ARG A 34 -21.74 14.02 17.64
CA ARG A 34 -22.48 15.28 17.88
C ARG A 34 -23.44 15.61 16.74
N VAL A 35 -23.05 15.35 15.49
CA VAL A 35 -23.85 15.70 14.30
C VAL A 35 -24.89 14.63 13.97
N THR A 36 -24.57 13.35 14.16
CA THR A 36 -25.39 12.24 13.64
C THR A 36 -25.96 11.31 14.72
N GLY A 37 -25.60 11.53 15.98
CA GLY A 37 -25.96 10.67 17.13
C GLY A 37 -25.11 9.40 17.27
N GLN A 38 -24.34 9.02 16.26
CA GLN A 38 -23.51 7.82 16.27
C GLN A 38 -22.25 7.96 15.39
N CYS A 39 -21.34 7.00 15.44
CA CYS A 39 -20.19 6.95 14.53
C CYS A 39 -19.91 5.49 14.18
N ASN A 40 -20.57 5.01 13.13
CA ASN A 40 -20.47 3.63 12.68
C ASN A 40 -19.59 3.57 11.43
N ILE A 41 -18.32 3.23 11.62
CA ILE A 41 -17.36 3.06 10.53
C ILE A 41 -17.33 1.58 10.14
N ARG A 42 -17.63 1.29 8.87
CA ARG A 42 -17.64 -0.09 8.34
C ARG A 42 -16.24 -0.56 7.89
N ALA A 43 -15.45 0.35 7.36
CA ALA A 43 -14.10 0.07 6.89
C ALA A 43 -13.32 1.38 6.83
N VAL A 44 -12.00 1.28 7.03
CA VAL A 44 -11.07 2.38 6.84
C VAL A 44 -10.05 1.97 5.80
N MET A 45 -9.89 2.80 4.77
CA MET A 45 -8.77 2.71 3.84
C MET A 45 -7.76 3.79 4.21
N THR A 46 -6.55 3.36 4.55
CA THR A 46 -5.45 4.25 4.93
C THR A 46 -4.17 3.79 4.22
N ASP A 47 -3.12 4.59 4.28
CA ASP A 47 -1.79 4.12 3.91
C ASP A 47 -1.28 3.00 4.86
N PHE A 48 0.01 2.70 4.75
CA PHE A 48 0.64 1.62 5.52
C PHE A 48 1.40 2.15 6.74
N GLU A 49 1.10 3.37 7.21
CA GLU A 49 1.76 3.96 8.36
C GLU A 49 1.31 3.27 9.67
N THR A 50 2.25 2.58 10.33
CA THR A 50 1.97 1.79 11.54
C THR A 50 1.33 2.62 12.67
N PRO A 51 1.85 3.81 13.06
CA PRO A 51 1.22 4.66 14.06
C PRO A 51 -0.26 4.98 13.78
N LEU A 52 -0.59 5.40 12.55
CA LEU A 52 -1.96 5.73 12.15
C LEU A 52 -2.87 4.51 12.22
N ARG A 53 -2.42 3.36 11.71
CA ARG A 53 -3.18 2.10 11.74
C ARG A 53 -3.51 1.67 13.17
N ARG A 54 -2.54 1.73 14.08
CA ARG A 54 -2.77 1.44 15.52
C ARG A 54 -3.75 2.41 16.17
N ALA A 55 -3.65 3.69 15.83
CA ALA A 55 -4.59 4.70 16.29
C ALA A 55 -6.03 4.42 15.82
N ILE A 56 -6.23 4.08 14.54
CA ILE A 56 -7.52 3.70 13.97
C ILE A 56 -8.12 2.50 14.71
N THR A 57 -7.35 1.42 14.86
CA THR A 57 -7.80 0.22 15.57
C THR A 57 -8.23 0.55 16.99
N SER A 58 -7.47 1.37 17.70
CA SER A 58 -7.84 1.68 19.08
C SER A 58 -9.00 2.67 19.23
N VAL A 59 -9.22 3.59 18.29
CA VAL A 59 -10.28 4.61 18.40
C VAL A 59 -11.62 4.07 17.91
N PHE A 60 -11.60 3.27 16.84
CA PHE A 60 -12.80 2.77 16.17
C PHE A 60 -13.04 1.27 16.34
N GLY A 61 -12.09 0.51 16.92
CA GLY A 61 -12.22 -0.93 17.08
C GLY A 61 -12.12 -1.71 15.76
N ILE A 62 -11.50 -1.12 14.73
CA ILE A 62 -11.41 -1.69 13.38
C ILE A 62 -10.08 -2.41 13.18
N GLU A 63 -10.13 -3.66 12.75
CA GLU A 63 -8.96 -4.49 12.50
C GLU A 63 -9.16 -5.43 11.31
N GLY A 64 -8.09 -6.16 10.95
CA GLY A 64 -8.13 -7.16 9.88
C GLY A 64 -8.65 -6.61 8.54
N ALA A 65 -9.65 -7.28 7.98
CA ALA A 65 -10.21 -6.99 6.64
C ALA A 65 -10.92 -5.63 6.53
N GLU A 66 -11.26 -5.01 7.65
CA GLU A 66 -11.91 -3.70 7.71
C GLU A 66 -10.89 -2.55 7.74
N LEU A 67 -9.63 -2.83 8.10
CA LEU A 67 -8.51 -1.87 8.04
C LEU A 67 -7.64 -2.12 6.80
N ARG A 68 -8.06 -1.52 5.68
CA ARG A 68 -7.48 -1.76 4.36
C ARG A 68 -6.31 -0.83 4.08
N GLY A 69 -5.27 -1.37 3.46
CA GLY A 69 -4.19 -0.59 2.88
C GLY A 69 -4.60 -0.01 1.52
N CYS A 70 -4.18 1.22 1.24
CA CYS A 70 -4.47 1.89 -0.01
C CYS A 70 -3.49 1.47 -1.11
N LEU A 71 -3.99 0.82 -2.16
CA LEU A 71 -3.17 0.34 -3.29
C LEU A 71 -2.41 1.47 -4.00
N PHE A 72 -2.98 2.68 -4.05
CA PHE A 72 -2.30 3.85 -4.60
C PHE A 72 -0.98 4.15 -3.87
N TYR A 73 -1.00 4.12 -2.52
CA TYR A 73 0.21 4.36 -1.73
C TYR A 73 1.20 3.19 -1.82
N ALA A 74 0.71 1.94 -1.89
CA ALA A 74 1.57 0.78 -2.14
C ALA A 74 2.31 0.92 -3.48
N HIS A 75 1.57 1.16 -4.58
CA HIS A 75 2.14 1.34 -5.91
C HIS A 75 3.10 2.51 -5.97
N ARG A 76 2.79 3.64 -5.31
CA ARG A 76 3.71 4.77 -5.22
C ARG A 76 5.01 4.40 -4.52
N ALA A 77 4.95 3.65 -3.42
CA ALA A 77 6.15 3.17 -2.73
C ALA A 77 6.98 2.22 -3.60
N TRP A 78 6.31 1.30 -4.31
CA TRP A 78 6.96 0.35 -5.23
C TRP A 78 7.62 1.07 -6.39
N LEU A 79 6.91 1.99 -7.06
CA LEU A 79 7.45 2.80 -8.16
C LEU A 79 8.65 3.61 -7.71
N ARG A 80 8.57 4.28 -6.56
CA ARG A 80 9.71 5.03 -6.03
C ARG A 80 10.93 4.14 -5.84
N ARG A 81 10.74 2.96 -5.24
CA ARG A 81 11.84 2.00 -5.04
C ARG A 81 12.43 1.49 -6.36
N LEU A 82 11.60 1.20 -7.35
CA LEU A 82 12.05 0.79 -8.68
C LEU A 82 12.87 1.89 -9.37
N VAL A 83 12.46 3.16 -9.23
CA VAL A 83 13.18 4.31 -9.79
C VAL A 83 14.51 4.51 -9.07
N GLU A 84 14.55 4.44 -7.74
CA GLU A 84 15.79 4.50 -6.94
C GLU A 84 16.81 3.44 -7.37
N LEU A 85 16.34 2.24 -7.69
CA LEU A 85 17.19 1.14 -8.16
C LEU A 85 17.55 1.24 -9.66
N GLY A 86 17.06 2.24 -10.38
CA GLY A 86 17.32 2.42 -11.83
C GLY A 86 16.49 1.50 -12.74
N LEU A 87 15.58 0.69 -12.20
CA LEU A 87 14.72 -0.21 -12.98
C LEU A 87 13.70 0.56 -13.84
N GLY A 88 13.26 1.74 -13.38
CA GLY A 88 12.38 2.60 -14.18
C GLY A 88 13.03 3.11 -15.46
N ALA A 89 14.34 3.37 -15.46
CA ALA A 89 15.07 3.76 -16.67
C ALA A 89 15.24 2.56 -17.63
N ALA A 90 15.62 1.39 -17.08
CA ALA A 90 15.77 0.16 -17.85
C ALA A 90 14.45 -0.26 -18.54
N TYR A 91 13.32 -0.11 -17.85
CA TYR A 91 11.99 -0.35 -18.42
C TYR A 91 11.75 0.52 -19.67
N ARG A 92 11.97 1.83 -19.55
CA ARG A 92 11.74 2.79 -20.65
C ARG A 92 12.66 2.54 -21.83
N GLU A 93 13.93 2.25 -21.59
CA GLU A 93 14.90 1.92 -22.63
C GLU A 93 14.45 0.70 -23.44
N GLN A 94 13.97 -0.35 -22.77
CA GLN A 94 13.44 -1.54 -23.46
C GLN A 94 12.19 -1.23 -24.26
N VAL A 95 11.26 -0.43 -23.73
CA VAL A 95 10.08 0.01 -24.48
C VAL A 95 10.47 0.80 -25.73
N GLN A 96 11.43 1.73 -25.61
CA GLN A 96 11.92 2.52 -26.75
C GLN A 96 12.57 1.66 -27.84
N ARG A 97 13.18 0.53 -27.46
CA ARG A 97 13.72 -0.48 -28.39
C ARG A 97 12.67 -1.43 -28.95
N GLY A 98 11.38 -1.23 -28.68
CA GLY A 98 10.29 -2.13 -29.09
C GLY A 98 10.23 -3.44 -28.31
N GLN A 99 10.92 -3.53 -27.17
CA GLN A 99 11.00 -4.73 -26.32
C GLN A 99 10.04 -4.65 -25.13
N GLN A 100 8.78 -4.22 -25.34
CA GLN A 100 7.79 -4.13 -24.25
C GLN A 100 7.49 -5.48 -23.56
N HIS A 101 7.76 -6.60 -24.24
CA HIS A 101 7.56 -7.96 -23.72
C HIS A 101 8.87 -8.64 -23.27
N SER A 102 9.92 -7.85 -22.98
CA SER A 102 11.13 -8.39 -22.36
C SER A 102 10.81 -9.12 -21.05
N MET A 103 11.71 -10.00 -20.61
CA MET A 103 11.57 -10.66 -19.31
C MET A 103 11.47 -9.65 -18.16
N LEU A 104 12.28 -8.59 -18.20
CA LEU A 104 12.26 -7.53 -17.19
C LEU A 104 10.93 -6.78 -17.17
N ASN A 105 10.45 -6.31 -18.33
CA ASN A 105 9.20 -5.56 -18.41
C ASN A 105 8.00 -6.42 -17.98
N THR A 106 7.95 -7.66 -18.45
CA THR A 106 6.92 -8.62 -18.05
C THR A 106 6.96 -8.87 -16.53
N TRP A 107 8.16 -9.02 -15.95
CA TRP A 107 8.32 -9.20 -14.52
C TRP A 107 7.82 -7.99 -13.74
N LEU A 108 8.22 -6.77 -14.12
CA LEU A 108 7.78 -5.53 -13.49
C LEU A 108 6.25 -5.37 -13.54
N HIS A 109 5.62 -5.64 -14.68
CA HIS A 109 4.15 -5.60 -14.81
C HIS A 109 3.46 -6.59 -13.86
N ARG A 110 3.98 -7.81 -13.76
CA ARG A 110 3.41 -8.85 -12.88
C ARG A 110 3.54 -8.52 -11.40
N VAL A 111 4.63 -7.85 -10.98
CA VAL A 111 4.77 -7.38 -9.59
C VAL A 111 3.62 -6.43 -9.23
N PHE A 112 3.27 -5.47 -10.08
CA PHE A 112 2.12 -4.59 -9.81
C PHE A 112 0.79 -5.35 -9.79
N GLY A 113 0.66 -6.39 -10.62
CA GLY A 113 -0.49 -7.29 -10.64
C GLY A 113 -0.74 -8.04 -9.33
N LEU A 114 0.25 -8.18 -8.44
CA LEU A 114 0.08 -8.81 -7.12
C LEU A 114 -0.99 -8.12 -6.28
N SER A 115 -1.17 -6.81 -6.46
CA SER A 115 -2.21 -6.04 -5.74
C SER A 115 -3.65 -6.42 -6.11
N CYS A 116 -3.83 -7.16 -7.20
CA CYS A 116 -5.13 -7.67 -7.65
C CYS A 116 -5.47 -9.06 -7.09
N LEU A 117 -4.55 -9.67 -6.35
CA LEU A 117 -4.72 -11.01 -5.78
C LEU A 117 -5.30 -10.95 -4.37
N ARG A 118 -5.90 -12.05 -3.93
CA ARG A 118 -6.26 -12.20 -2.52
C ARG A 118 -5.00 -12.37 -1.68
N PRO A 119 -4.99 -11.93 -0.40
CA PRO A 119 -3.80 -12.01 0.45
C PRO A 119 -3.15 -13.39 0.50
N GLU A 120 -3.95 -14.46 0.52
CA GLU A 120 -3.48 -15.85 0.53
C GLU A 120 -2.81 -16.30 -0.78
N GLU A 121 -3.10 -15.64 -1.89
CA GLU A 121 -2.55 -15.95 -3.22
C GLU A 121 -1.23 -15.20 -3.48
N VAL A 122 -0.94 -14.14 -2.70
CA VAL A 122 0.24 -13.30 -2.90
C VAL A 122 1.55 -14.06 -2.67
N PRO A 123 1.78 -14.77 -1.54
CA PRO A 123 3.02 -15.50 -1.32
C PRO A 123 3.35 -16.57 -2.39
N PRO A 124 2.44 -17.51 -2.75
CA PRO A 124 2.76 -18.51 -3.77
C PRO A 124 2.94 -17.91 -5.17
N THR A 125 2.21 -16.85 -5.51
CA THR A 125 2.40 -16.14 -6.78
C THR A 125 3.74 -15.41 -6.80
N TRP A 126 4.13 -14.79 -5.68
CA TRP A 126 5.44 -14.16 -5.54
C TRP A 126 6.57 -15.17 -5.76
N ASP A 127 6.49 -16.36 -5.17
CA ASP A 127 7.51 -17.40 -5.33
C ASP A 127 7.65 -17.83 -6.80
N SER A 128 6.53 -17.92 -7.50
CA SER A 128 6.49 -18.18 -8.95
C SER A 128 7.15 -17.05 -9.76
N LEU A 129 7.00 -15.79 -9.34
CA LEU A 129 7.64 -14.63 -9.97
C LEU A 129 9.13 -14.54 -9.69
N VAL A 130 9.58 -14.95 -8.50
CA VAL A 130 11.01 -14.99 -8.14
C VAL A 130 11.76 -16.04 -8.96
N ALA A 131 11.10 -17.16 -9.28
CA ALA A 131 11.66 -18.21 -10.14
C ALA A 131 11.95 -17.73 -11.59
N ILE A 132 11.35 -16.62 -12.02
CA ILE A 132 11.67 -16.00 -13.31
C ILE A 132 13.07 -15.37 -13.18
N VAL A 133 14.06 -15.99 -13.82
CA VAL A 133 15.47 -15.59 -13.71
C VAL A 133 15.70 -14.27 -14.44
N THR A 134 16.06 -13.23 -13.70
CA THR A 134 16.68 -12.02 -14.24
C THR A 134 18.05 -11.90 -13.59
N ASN A 135 19.12 -11.94 -14.36
CA ASN A 135 20.50 -11.83 -13.84
C ASN A 135 20.87 -10.38 -13.45
N ASP A 136 19.89 -9.63 -12.92
CA ASP A 136 19.95 -8.20 -12.67
C ASP A 136 19.95 -7.94 -11.16
N ALA A 137 21.07 -7.42 -10.65
CA ALA A 137 21.23 -7.11 -9.22
C ALA A 137 20.15 -6.14 -8.69
N ARG A 138 19.68 -5.22 -9.53
CA ARG A 138 18.63 -4.26 -9.16
C ARG A 138 17.30 -4.97 -8.91
N VAL A 139 17.01 -6.03 -9.67
CA VAL A 139 15.83 -6.86 -9.47
C VAL A 139 15.95 -7.65 -8.15
N ALA A 140 17.13 -8.16 -7.82
CA ALA A 140 17.37 -8.83 -6.54
C ALA A 140 17.12 -7.87 -5.34
N ASP A 141 17.62 -6.64 -5.42
CA ASP A 141 17.40 -5.62 -4.39
C ASP A 141 15.93 -5.24 -4.23
N PHE A 142 15.20 -5.14 -5.35
CA PHE A 142 13.77 -4.88 -5.31
C PHE A 142 12.98 -6.05 -4.73
N ARG A 143 13.37 -7.30 -5.04
CA ARG A 143 12.77 -8.51 -4.45
C ARG A 143 12.92 -8.52 -2.92
N ALA A 144 14.13 -8.28 -2.42
CA ALA A 144 14.39 -8.24 -0.99
C ALA A 144 13.54 -7.16 -0.28
N TYR A 145 13.36 -6.01 -0.92
CA TYR A 145 12.45 -4.97 -0.43
C TYR A 145 10.99 -5.45 -0.39
N MET A 146 10.50 -6.07 -1.47
CA MET A 146 9.13 -6.56 -1.57
C MET A 146 8.82 -7.64 -0.53
N GLU A 147 9.74 -8.59 -0.34
CA GLU A 147 9.58 -9.66 0.65
C GLU A 147 9.47 -9.13 2.07
N ARG A 148 10.41 -8.24 2.44
CA ARG A 148 10.47 -7.66 3.79
C ARG A 148 9.27 -6.78 4.11
N THR A 149 8.76 -6.04 3.13
CA THR A 149 7.79 -4.97 3.39
C THR A 149 6.36 -5.32 3.00
N TRP A 150 6.13 -6.20 2.02
CA TRP A 150 4.80 -6.37 1.41
C TRP A 150 4.31 -7.81 1.31
N VAL A 151 5.19 -8.77 1.02
CA VAL A 151 4.79 -10.17 0.74
C VAL A 151 4.77 -11.02 2.01
N ARG A 152 5.83 -10.93 2.81
CA ARG A 152 6.03 -11.81 3.97
C ARG A 152 6.14 -10.98 5.26
N MET A 153 5.36 -9.90 5.36
CA MET A 153 5.31 -9.03 6.55
C MET A 153 5.37 -9.90 7.81
N GLY A 154 6.36 -9.60 8.66
CA GLY A 154 6.82 -10.49 9.72
C GLY A 154 5.69 -11.17 10.51
N LYS A 155 5.89 -12.47 10.71
CA LYS A 155 5.56 -13.08 12.01
C LYS A 155 6.27 -12.31 13.13
#